data_AF-A0A9P3YSX9-F1
#
_entry.id   AF-A0A9P3YSX9-F1
#
_cell.length_a   1.000
_cell.length_b   1.000
_cell.length_c   1.000
_cell.angle_alpha   90.00
_cell.angle_beta   90.00
_cell.angle_gamma   90.00
#
_symmetry.space_group_name_H-M   'P 1'
#
loop_
_entity.id
_entity.type
_entity.pdbx_description
1 polymer ?
#
loop_
_entity_poly.entity_id
_entity_poly.type
_entity_poly.pdbx_seq_one_letter_code
_entity_poly.pdbx_strand_id
1 'polypeptide(L)'
;MATVYEFNYTGSEQSITLKPGKYKLECWGACGGTVDASDWTDCTKGGYSKGEIVFKKRTNLQIYVGQSGYEKVTEGSSLTRSGFNGGGVAGKVTTGKFAYSKYGGGATDIRLYHPSATWGNTESLLSRILVAGGGGGMKNNFASARSIGHGGGYVGVNGVGRDRDFCGGGSQYQGGTSYDTEEYHGSLGKGGYGGIGVGGGSGYALTKDSYKPAGYIPTSEYWLENVVMESGGNTTKSDGYAKITLLKSLPFLTVSSYNSTQITFKADHTNPTLLTKIEVFIDDILKETIITDLTTEKTINYILEYNALHTLKIVVTDNANTTAEKVVSISKNIMPLGDDASLQDIASKVKEMKHGLINGKTSIINVLSLKNIESSLNNSLVELSEKVKESFDSSDTSLQDLINQLTQANNTISQLNSKYKYSSGTFTYYTGAYPNGINIGFRPDVISYTVINAVEEKYYCVYTPLFYLFYNYTTGEKYLDVNHNHYGITFTDNGWIPKGPVNNGVYSYIAVKCC
;
A
#
# COMPACT_ATOMS: atom_id res chain seq x y z
N MET A 1 -15.53 -28.53 35.60
CA MET A 1 -15.32 -27.71 36.81
C MET A 1 -14.96 -26.31 36.37
N ALA A 2 -15.46 -25.27 37.03
CA ALA A 2 -15.08 -23.89 36.72
C ALA A 2 -13.60 -23.66 37.09
N THR A 3 -12.86 -22.93 36.26
CA THR A 3 -11.47 -22.56 36.59
C THR A 3 -11.49 -21.48 37.67
N VAL A 4 -10.86 -21.75 38.81
CA VAL A 4 -10.80 -20.88 39.98
C VAL A 4 -9.34 -20.66 40.37
N TYR A 5 -9.00 -19.41 40.69
CA TYR A 5 -7.70 -19.01 41.22
C TYR A 5 -7.90 -18.39 42.60
N GLU A 6 -7.17 -18.87 43.60
CA GLU A 6 -7.28 -18.42 44.99
C GLU A 6 -5.96 -17.82 45.46
N PHE A 7 -6.05 -16.71 46.18
CA PHE A 7 -4.90 -15.95 46.67
C PHE A 7 -5.05 -15.72 48.18
N ASN A 8 -4.16 -16.31 48.96
CA ASN A 8 -4.09 -16.10 50.41
C ASN A 8 -2.99 -15.08 50.74
N TYR A 9 -2.93 -14.62 51.99
CA TYR A 9 -1.90 -13.68 52.42
C TYR A 9 -0.49 -14.28 52.31
N THR A 10 0.43 -13.53 51.68
CA THR A 10 1.86 -13.89 51.53
C THR A 10 2.82 -12.83 52.07
N GLY A 11 2.31 -11.65 52.44
CA GLY A 11 3.13 -10.48 52.82
C GLY A 11 3.77 -9.75 51.63
N SER A 12 3.47 -10.16 50.40
CA SER A 12 4.04 -9.59 49.17
C SER A 12 3.04 -9.66 48.01
N GLU A 13 3.44 -9.13 46.86
CA GLU A 13 2.68 -9.25 45.62
C GLU A 13 2.50 -10.70 45.19
N GLN A 14 1.30 -11.02 44.70
CA GLN A 14 1.03 -12.18 43.87
C GLN A 14 0.59 -11.72 42.48
N SER A 15 0.85 -12.51 41.44
CA SER A 15 0.56 -12.12 40.06
C SER A 15 -0.11 -13.25 39.29
N ILE A 16 -0.99 -12.91 38.35
CA ILE A 16 -1.65 -13.86 37.45
C ILE A 16 -1.86 -13.27 36.07
N THR A 17 -1.68 -14.11 35.06
CA THR A 17 -2.04 -13.82 33.67
C THR A 17 -3.32 -14.53 33.30
N LEU A 18 -4.37 -13.77 33.00
CA LEU A 18 -5.66 -14.28 32.55
C LEU A 18 -5.76 -14.26 31.03
N LYS A 19 -6.26 -15.36 30.46
CA LYS A 19 -6.67 -15.41 29.05
C LYS A 19 -7.96 -14.59 28.84
N PRO A 20 -8.33 -14.30 27.59
CA PRO A 20 -9.62 -13.69 27.31
C PRO A 20 -10.80 -14.50 27.86
N GLY A 21 -11.74 -13.80 28.48
CA GLY A 21 -12.83 -14.41 29.21
C GLY A 21 -13.66 -13.42 30.03
N LYS A 22 -14.85 -13.84 30.44
CA LYS A 22 -15.63 -13.20 31.49
C LYS A 22 -15.25 -13.81 32.84
N TYR A 23 -14.84 -12.98 33.78
CA TYR A 23 -14.38 -13.38 35.10
C TYR A 23 -15.19 -12.72 36.20
N LYS A 24 -15.37 -13.44 37.31
CA LYS A 24 -15.77 -12.86 38.59
C LYS A 24 -14.53 -12.64 39.43
N LEU A 25 -14.34 -11.41 39.87
CA LEU A 25 -13.28 -11.00 40.80
C LEU A 25 -13.90 -10.84 42.19
N GLU A 26 -13.24 -11.36 43.21
CA GLU A 26 -13.70 -11.32 44.59
C GLU A 26 -12.52 -11.03 45.54
N CYS A 27 -12.71 -10.08 46.45
CA CYS A 27 -11.73 -9.69 47.47
C CYS A 27 -12.38 -9.68 48.86
N TRP A 28 -11.62 -10.09 49.86
CA TRP A 28 -11.97 -10.00 51.27
C TRP A 28 -10.85 -9.30 52.03
N GLY A 29 -11.16 -8.19 52.70
CA GLY A 29 -10.20 -7.44 53.51
C GLY A 29 -9.88 -8.15 54.82
N ALA A 30 -8.71 -7.89 55.41
CA ALA A 30 -8.30 -8.52 56.65
C ALA A 30 -9.03 -7.93 57.87
N CYS A 31 -9.13 -8.69 58.97
CA CYS A 31 -9.69 -8.18 60.22
C CYS A 31 -8.71 -7.25 60.95
N GLY A 32 -9.24 -6.33 61.75
CA GLY A 32 -8.43 -5.48 62.65
C GLY A 32 -7.94 -6.22 63.89
N GLY A 33 -7.13 -5.56 64.70
CA GLY A 33 -6.73 -5.98 66.03
C GLY A 33 -7.73 -5.55 67.09
N THR A 34 -7.81 -6.30 68.19
CA THR A 34 -8.72 -6.02 69.33
C THR A 34 -8.05 -6.50 70.62
N VAL A 35 -7.94 -5.59 71.59
CA VAL A 35 -7.50 -5.83 72.97
C VAL A 35 -8.49 -6.77 73.66
N ASP A 36 -7.96 -7.70 74.45
CA ASP A 36 -8.71 -8.74 75.16
C ASP A 36 -9.54 -9.68 74.26
N ALA A 37 -9.37 -9.61 72.93
CA ALA A 37 -9.96 -10.58 72.02
C ALA A 37 -9.42 -11.99 72.32
N SER A 38 -10.32 -12.97 72.35
CA SER A 38 -9.94 -14.36 72.55
C SER A 38 -9.26 -14.92 71.29
N ASP A 39 -9.83 -14.60 70.13
CA ASP A 39 -9.31 -14.85 68.80
C ASP A 39 -9.77 -13.77 67.80
N TRP A 40 -9.37 -13.92 66.53
CA TRP A 40 -9.71 -12.98 65.47
C TRP A 40 -11.22 -12.88 65.17
N THR A 41 -12.04 -13.86 65.60
CA THR A 41 -13.50 -13.85 65.43
C THR A 41 -14.16 -12.77 66.29
N ASP A 42 -13.52 -12.31 67.35
CA ASP A 42 -13.95 -11.15 68.16
C ASP A 42 -13.60 -9.80 67.53
N CYS A 43 -12.73 -9.79 66.52
CA CYS A 43 -12.21 -8.56 65.91
C CYS A 43 -13.14 -7.99 64.84
N THR A 44 -13.00 -6.69 64.54
CA THR A 44 -13.62 -6.03 63.39
C THR A 44 -13.27 -6.74 62.09
N LYS A 45 -14.29 -7.11 61.32
CA LYS A 45 -14.11 -7.79 60.04
C LYS A 45 -13.72 -6.82 58.93
N GLY A 46 -12.86 -7.28 58.02
CA GLY A 46 -12.67 -6.60 56.74
C GLY A 46 -13.86 -6.82 55.81
N GLY A 47 -13.93 -6.03 54.75
CA GLY A 47 -15.03 -6.02 53.80
C GLY A 47 -15.02 -7.21 52.86
N TYR A 48 -16.11 -7.33 52.11
CA TYR A 48 -16.20 -8.14 50.89
C TYR A 48 -16.45 -7.22 49.70
N SER A 49 -15.81 -7.49 48.58
CA SER A 49 -16.08 -6.80 47.33
C SER A 49 -15.99 -7.76 46.17
N LYS A 50 -16.94 -7.69 45.25
CA LYS A 50 -16.94 -8.46 44.01
C LYS A 50 -17.37 -7.63 42.81
N GLY A 51 -16.99 -8.09 41.63
CA GLY A 51 -17.48 -7.61 40.35
C GLY A 51 -17.19 -8.60 39.24
N GLU A 52 -17.88 -8.45 38.12
CA GLU A 52 -17.66 -9.23 36.91
C GLU A 52 -17.01 -8.35 35.84
N ILE A 53 -16.07 -8.91 35.09
CA ILE A 53 -15.30 -8.20 34.06
C ILE A 53 -15.09 -9.08 32.83
N VAL A 54 -15.06 -8.46 31.65
CA VAL A 54 -14.71 -9.14 30.40
C VAL A 54 -13.31 -8.70 29.95
N PHE A 55 -12.33 -9.58 30.07
CA PHE A 55 -11.03 -9.36 29.46
C PHE A 55 -11.06 -9.79 28.00
N LYS A 56 -10.93 -8.84 27.07
CA LYS A 56 -10.89 -9.11 25.61
C LYS A 56 -9.51 -9.57 25.12
N LYS A 57 -8.47 -9.27 25.90
CA LYS A 57 -7.08 -9.61 25.62
C LYS A 57 -6.45 -10.28 26.85
N ARG A 58 -5.33 -10.96 26.64
CA ARG A 58 -4.53 -11.50 27.75
C ARG A 58 -4.20 -10.35 28.72
N THR A 59 -4.53 -10.50 29.99
CA THR A 59 -4.40 -9.42 30.98
C THR A 59 -3.60 -9.91 32.19
N ASN A 60 -2.59 -9.13 32.57
CA ASN A 60 -1.78 -9.38 33.77
C ASN A 60 -2.35 -8.58 34.94
N LEU A 61 -2.59 -9.26 36.05
CA LEU A 61 -3.11 -8.69 37.28
C LEU A 61 -2.13 -8.93 38.42
N GLN A 62 -2.02 -7.93 39.29
CA GLN A 62 -1.33 -8.00 40.57
C GLN A 62 -2.37 -8.07 41.70
N ILE A 63 -2.11 -8.93 42.68
CA ILE A 63 -2.97 -9.15 43.83
C ILE A 63 -2.16 -8.84 45.08
N TYR A 64 -2.66 -7.93 45.90
CA TYR A 64 -2.13 -7.65 47.22
C TYR A 64 -3.18 -8.03 48.25
N VAL A 65 -2.82 -8.98 49.10
CA VAL A 65 -3.72 -9.52 50.12
C VAL A 65 -3.38 -8.89 51.46
N GLY A 66 -4.40 -8.41 52.17
CA GLY A 66 -4.21 -7.71 53.44
C GLY A 66 -3.80 -8.65 54.58
N GLN A 67 -2.88 -8.17 55.43
CA GLN A 67 -2.55 -8.85 56.69
C GLN A 67 -3.56 -8.47 57.77
N SER A 68 -3.95 -9.46 58.58
CA SER A 68 -4.72 -9.24 59.80
C SER A 68 -3.98 -8.33 60.77
N GLY A 69 -4.72 -7.41 61.39
CA GLY A 69 -4.26 -6.64 62.53
C GLY A 69 -4.33 -7.42 63.85
N TYR A 70 -5.00 -8.58 63.89
CA TYR A 70 -5.12 -9.39 65.11
C TYR A 70 -3.83 -10.15 65.41
N GLU A 71 -3.36 -9.98 66.64
CA GLU A 71 -2.30 -10.77 67.24
C GLU A 71 -2.38 -10.70 68.77
N LYS A 72 -2.23 -11.86 69.40
CA LYS A 72 -2.19 -12.03 70.85
C LYS A 72 -0.92 -12.82 71.19
N VAL A 73 -0.06 -12.24 71.99
CA VAL A 73 1.21 -12.84 72.44
C VAL A 73 1.36 -12.71 73.94
N THR A 74 2.23 -13.50 74.55
CA THR A 74 2.59 -13.33 75.96
C THR A 74 3.26 -11.97 76.18
N GLU A 75 3.00 -11.34 77.33
CA GLU A 75 3.69 -10.12 77.74
C GLU A 75 5.22 -10.27 77.58
N GLY A 76 5.88 -9.21 77.09
CA GLY A 76 7.31 -9.20 76.78
C GLY A 76 7.66 -9.72 75.39
N SER A 77 6.73 -10.38 74.68
CA SER A 77 6.94 -10.80 73.28
C SER A 77 6.80 -9.62 72.30
N SER A 78 7.44 -9.76 71.14
CA SER A 78 7.29 -8.84 70.00
C SER A 78 6.07 -9.20 69.16
N LEU A 79 5.44 -8.20 68.56
CA LEU A 79 4.40 -8.40 67.55
C LEU A 79 5.03 -8.68 66.18
N THR A 80 4.33 -9.46 65.36
CA THR A 80 4.68 -9.81 63.99
C THR A 80 3.75 -9.15 62.95
N ARG A 81 2.65 -8.55 63.38
CA ARG A 81 1.72 -7.83 62.49
C ARG A 81 2.20 -6.40 62.22
N SER A 82 2.16 -6.02 60.94
CA SER A 82 2.47 -4.68 60.45
C SER A 82 1.25 -3.95 59.89
N GLY A 83 0.12 -4.66 59.72
CA GLY A 83 -1.05 -4.14 59.02
C GLY A 83 -0.84 -4.08 57.51
N PHE A 84 0.00 -4.98 56.96
CA PHE A 84 0.33 -4.95 55.53
C PHE A 84 -0.90 -4.87 54.63
N ASN A 85 -0.66 -4.10 53.57
CA ASN A 85 -1.52 -3.48 52.59
C ASN A 85 -2.43 -2.39 53.14
N GLY A 86 -1.84 -1.50 53.93
CA GLY A 86 -2.44 -0.21 54.27
C GLY A 86 -3.43 -0.26 55.42
N GLY A 87 -3.35 -1.27 56.30
CA GLY A 87 -4.05 -1.26 57.57
C GLY A 87 -3.56 -0.12 58.46
N GLY A 88 -4.44 0.38 59.33
CA GLY A 88 -4.08 1.45 60.25
C GLY A 88 -2.93 1.02 61.18
N VAL A 89 -1.94 1.89 61.36
CA VAL A 89 -0.76 1.56 62.17
C VAL A 89 -1.00 2.00 63.61
N ALA A 90 -0.96 1.04 64.53
CA ALA A 90 -1.08 1.33 65.95
C ALA A 90 -0.06 0.51 66.76
N GLY A 91 0.15 0.86 68.02
CA GLY A 91 1.07 0.12 68.89
C GLY A 91 0.51 -1.21 69.39
N LYS A 92 1.22 -1.80 70.35
CA LYS A 92 0.70 -2.89 71.18
C LYS A 92 0.13 -2.36 72.48
N VAL A 93 -0.70 -3.15 73.15
CA VAL A 93 -1.08 -2.89 74.53
C VAL A 93 -1.06 -4.17 75.34
N THR A 94 -0.59 -4.07 76.58
CA THR A 94 -0.50 -5.21 77.50
C THR A 94 -1.66 -5.15 78.49
N THR A 95 -2.38 -6.25 78.63
CA THR A 95 -3.42 -6.45 79.65
C THR A 95 -3.18 -7.82 80.30
N GLY A 96 -3.08 -7.84 81.64
CA GLY A 96 -2.70 -9.06 82.36
C GLY A 96 -1.40 -9.66 81.83
N LYS A 97 -1.42 -10.94 81.44
CA LYS A 97 -0.24 -11.70 80.97
C LYS A 97 -0.02 -11.64 79.45
N PHE A 98 -0.82 -10.87 78.72
CA PHE A 98 -0.82 -10.85 77.25
C PHE A 98 -0.61 -9.44 76.70
N ALA A 99 0.03 -9.37 75.53
CA ALA A 99 0.08 -8.19 74.70
C ALA A 99 -0.75 -8.42 73.42
N TYR A 100 -1.51 -7.40 73.06
CA TYR A 100 -2.43 -7.40 71.92
C TYR A 100 -1.99 -6.35 70.90
N SER A 101 -2.08 -6.73 69.62
CA SER A 101 -1.95 -5.80 68.51
C SER A 101 -3.18 -4.89 68.43
N LYS A 102 -2.95 -3.59 68.20
CA LYS A 102 -4.01 -2.61 67.92
C LYS A 102 -4.09 -2.23 66.44
N TYR A 103 -3.27 -2.84 65.58
CA TYR A 103 -3.21 -2.53 64.16
C TYR A 103 -4.58 -2.74 63.49
N GLY A 104 -4.88 -1.93 62.49
CA GLY A 104 -5.95 -2.23 61.54
C GLY A 104 -5.55 -3.37 60.60
N GLY A 105 -6.55 -4.04 60.03
CA GLY A 105 -6.37 -5.01 58.98
C GLY A 105 -6.04 -4.34 57.66
N GLY A 106 -5.20 -4.97 56.86
CA GLY A 106 -4.92 -4.54 55.49
C GLY A 106 -6.07 -4.74 54.53
N ALA A 107 -6.10 -3.93 53.47
CA ALA A 107 -7.01 -4.14 52.35
C ALA A 107 -6.56 -5.31 51.48
N THR A 108 -7.51 -5.95 50.79
CA THR A 108 -7.19 -6.89 49.70
C THR A 108 -7.66 -6.31 48.39
N ASP A 109 -6.78 -6.28 47.39
CA ASP A 109 -7.08 -5.64 46.12
C ASP A 109 -6.48 -6.38 44.92
N ILE A 110 -7.13 -6.15 43.78
CA ILE A 110 -6.71 -6.62 42.46
C ILE A 110 -6.40 -5.38 41.63
N ARG A 111 -5.21 -5.35 41.04
CA ARG A 111 -4.65 -4.22 40.30
C ARG A 111 -4.24 -4.64 38.90
N LEU A 112 -4.27 -3.71 37.94
CA LEU A 112 -3.58 -3.90 36.68
C LEU A 112 -2.07 -3.90 36.92
N TYR A 113 -1.37 -4.80 36.23
CA TYR A 113 0.09 -4.84 36.28
C TYR A 113 0.68 -3.52 35.81
N HIS A 114 1.62 -2.98 36.59
CA HIS A 114 2.44 -1.85 36.20
C HIS A 114 3.91 -2.17 36.53
N PRO A 115 4.87 -1.95 35.60
CA PRO A 115 6.26 -2.43 35.77
C PRO A 115 7.00 -1.79 36.96
N SER A 116 6.61 -0.58 37.34
CA SER A 116 7.16 0.15 38.50
C SER A 116 6.27 0.04 39.75
N ALA A 117 5.21 -0.77 39.73
CA ALA A 117 4.34 -0.92 40.90
C ALA A 117 5.09 -1.64 42.03
N THR A 118 5.02 -1.03 43.21
CA THR A 118 5.29 -1.69 44.50
C THR A 118 4.02 -1.61 45.34
N TRP A 119 3.92 -2.33 46.46
CA TRP A 119 2.65 -2.47 47.18
C TRP A 119 1.96 -1.13 47.53
N GLY A 120 2.72 -0.05 47.76
CA GLY A 120 2.21 1.20 48.32
C GLY A 120 2.58 2.49 47.57
N ASN A 121 3.21 2.41 46.39
CA ASN A 121 3.51 3.60 45.57
C ASN A 121 2.30 4.04 44.73
N THR A 122 2.39 5.26 44.21
CA THR A 122 1.32 5.92 43.46
C THR A 122 0.87 5.11 42.25
N GLU A 123 1.81 4.60 41.45
CA GLU A 123 1.52 3.84 40.23
C GLU A 123 0.70 2.58 40.52
N SER A 124 1.06 1.85 41.57
CA SER A 124 0.30 0.66 42.00
C SER A 124 -1.06 1.04 42.56
N LEU A 125 -1.14 2.08 43.40
CA LEU A 125 -2.42 2.49 43.98
C LEU A 125 -3.40 3.05 42.92
N LEU A 126 -2.89 3.66 41.85
CA LEU A 126 -3.67 4.16 40.70
C LEU A 126 -4.05 3.06 39.71
N SER A 127 -3.57 1.82 39.86
CA SER A 127 -3.91 0.67 39.00
C SER A 127 -4.97 -0.27 39.59
N ARG A 128 -5.50 0.01 40.79
CA ARG A 128 -6.50 -0.82 41.50
C ARG A 128 -7.84 -0.89 40.77
N ILE A 129 -8.35 -2.10 40.52
CA ILE A 129 -9.63 -2.37 39.86
C ILE A 129 -10.72 -2.73 40.89
N LEU A 130 -10.36 -3.53 41.89
CA LEU A 130 -11.26 -3.99 42.96
C LEU A 130 -10.52 -3.99 44.29
N VAL A 131 -11.15 -3.48 45.35
CA VAL A 131 -10.60 -3.39 46.71
C VAL A 131 -11.67 -3.80 47.71
N ALA A 132 -11.33 -4.70 48.63
CA ALA A 132 -12.07 -4.90 49.86
C ALA A 132 -11.27 -4.30 51.02
N GLY A 133 -11.85 -3.29 51.68
CA GLY A 133 -11.19 -2.56 52.76
C GLY A 133 -10.96 -3.43 54.00
N GLY A 134 -9.84 -3.21 54.68
CA GLY A 134 -9.53 -3.89 55.94
C GLY A 134 -10.28 -3.32 57.14
N GLY A 135 -10.47 -4.15 58.16
CA GLY A 135 -11.11 -3.77 59.43
C GLY A 135 -10.27 -2.75 60.20
N GLY A 136 -10.93 -1.81 60.86
CA GLY A 136 -10.34 -0.79 61.70
C GLY A 136 -9.67 -1.36 62.94
N GLY A 137 -8.60 -0.70 63.39
CA GLY A 137 -7.85 -1.07 64.59
C GLY A 137 -8.55 -0.66 65.89
N MET A 138 -8.12 -1.22 67.01
CA MET A 138 -8.79 -1.00 68.30
C MET A 138 -8.34 0.27 69.06
N LYS A 139 -9.33 0.78 69.79
CA LYS A 139 -9.41 1.61 71.01
C LYS A 139 -8.28 1.54 72.05
N ASN A 140 -8.23 2.60 72.87
CA ASN A 140 -7.46 2.74 74.12
C ASN A 140 -8.01 1.91 75.31
N ASN A 141 -7.26 1.85 76.42
CA ASN A 141 -7.61 1.12 77.65
C ASN A 141 -8.80 1.68 78.45
N PHE A 142 -9.47 2.74 78.00
CA PHE A 142 -10.31 3.58 78.88
C PHE A 142 -11.81 3.60 78.56
N ALA A 143 -12.32 2.82 77.61
CA ALA A 143 -13.78 2.73 77.44
C ALA A 143 -14.28 1.32 77.11
N SER A 144 -15.52 1.04 77.51
CA SER A 144 -16.17 -0.29 77.51
C SER A 144 -16.77 -0.77 76.18
N ALA A 145 -16.83 0.06 75.13
CA ALA A 145 -17.35 -0.33 73.81
C ALA A 145 -16.36 -1.17 72.97
N ARG A 146 -16.85 -2.27 72.37
CA ARG A 146 -16.14 -3.10 71.37
C ARG A 146 -15.92 -2.33 70.06
N SER A 147 -14.85 -2.66 69.33
CA SER A 147 -14.58 -2.03 68.03
C SER A 147 -15.61 -2.50 66.99
N ILE A 148 -16.26 -1.55 66.32
CA ILE A 148 -17.28 -1.79 65.26
C ILE A 148 -16.81 -1.32 63.88
N GLY A 149 -15.55 -0.92 63.76
CA GLY A 149 -14.96 -0.35 62.54
C GLY A 149 -14.74 -1.38 61.43
N HIS A 150 -15.80 -2.05 60.97
CA HIS A 150 -15.72 -2.99 59.85
C HIS A 150 -15.23 -2.29 58.57
N GLY A 151 -14.32 -2.94 57.85
CA GLY A 151 -13.89 -2.49 56.52
C GLY A 151 -14.89 -2.86 55.43
N GLY A 152 -14.81 -2.24 54.25
CA GLY A 152 -15.68 -2.50 53.09
C GLY A 152 -16.77 -1.46 52.88
N GLY A 153 -17.66 -1.73 51.92
CA GLY A 153 -18.72 -0.78 51.50
C GLY A 153 -18.17 0.46 50.78
N TYR A 154 -19.06 1.38 50.37
CA TYR A 154 -18.65 2.68 49.81
C TYR A 154 -17.92 3.54 50.84
N VAL A 155 -18.30 3.38 52.11
CA VAL A 155 -17.65 3.96 53.28
C VAL A 155 -17.51 2.85 54.30
N GLY A 156 -16.33 2.70 54.89
CA GLY A 156 -16.09 1.79 56.00
C GLY A 156 -16.91 2.17 57.22
N VAL A 157 -17.15 1.23 58.12
CA VAL A 157 -17.87 1.53 59.36
C VAL A 157 -16.95 2.33 60.28
N ASN A 158 -17.53 3.31 60.97
CA ASN A 158 -16.82 4.13 61.94
C ASN A 158 -16.26 3.25 63.07
N GLY A 159 -15.00 3.51 63.44
CA GLY A 159 -14.40 2.97 64.66
C GLY A 159 -14.89 3.72 65.90
N VAL A 160 -14.55 3.20 67.08
CA VAL A 160 -14.81 3.87 68.37
C VAL A 160 -13.49 4.32 68.97
N GLY A 161 -13.36 5.63 69.16
CA GLY A 161 -12.24 6.31 69.79
C GLY A 161 -12.37 6.42 71.31
N ARG A 162 -11.77 7.47 71.88
CA ARG A 162 -11.85 7.78 73.32
C ARG A 162 -13.26 8.30 73.67
N ASP A 163 -13.73 8.04 74.89
CA ASP A 163 -14.99 8.58 75.45
C ASP A 163 -16.28 8.33 74.62
N ARG A 164 -16.25 7.34 73.71
CA ARG A 164 -17.31 6.97 72.74
C ARG A 164 -17.43 7.88 71.51
N ASP A 165 -16.41 8.69 71.22
CA ASP A 165 -16.32 9.40 69.95
C ASP A 165 -16.08 8.45 68.78
N PHE A 166 -16.51 8.83 67.58
CA PHE A 166 -16.37 8.02 66.38
C PHE A 166 -15.11 8.39 65.60
N CYS A 167 -14.34 7.38 65.20
CA CYS A 167 -13.30 7.52 64.18
C CYS A 167 -13.96 7.21 62.83
N GLY A 168 -14.00 8.17 61.91
CA GLY A 168 -14.63 8.02 60.61
C GLY A 168 -14.04 6.86 59.80
N GLY A 169 -14.91 6.02 59.25
CA GLY A 169 -14.49 5.02 58.27
C GLY A 169 -13.95 5.68 57.01
N GLY A 170 -13.00 5.02 56.34
CA GLY A 170 -12.48 5.48 55.06
C GLY A 170 -13.57 5.47 54.00
N SER A 171 -13.43 6.33 52.99
CA SER A 171 -14.32 6.43 51.84
C SER A 171 -13.55 6.25 50.53
N GLN A 172 -14.25 6.32 49.40
CA GLN A 172 -13.60 6.31 48.08
C GLN A 172 -12.71 7.53 47.81
N TYR A 173 -12.75 8.56 48.66
CA TYR A 173 -12.02 9.82 48.48
C TYR A 173 -11.01 10.10 49.60
N GLN A 174 -11.15 9.44 50.76
CA GLN A 174 -10.38 9.73 51.97
C GLN A 174 -10.07 8.43 52.73
N GLY A 175 -8.93 8.36 53.41
CA GLY A 175 -8.62 7.22 54.28
C GLY A 175 -9.45 7.24 55.57
N GLY A 176 -9.38 6.14 56.33
CA GLY A 176 -10.01 6.07 57.65
C GLY A 176 -9.32 7.03 58.63
N THR A 177 -10.11 7.68 59.49
CA THR A 177 -9.56 8.64 60.45
C THR A 177 -9.07 7.97 61.72
N SER A 178 -8.12 8.65 62.37
CA SER A 178 -7.62 8.34 63.71
C SER A 178 -8.25 9.31 64.70
N TYR A 179 -8.38 8.93 65.96
CA TYR A 179 -8.87 9.86 67.00
C TYR A 179 -7.81 10.90 67.41
N ASP A 180 -6.53 10.56 67.31
CA ASP A 180 -5.46 11.32 67.97
C ASP A 180 -5.33 12.77 67.46
N THR A 181 -5.11 12.97 66.16
CA THR A 181 -5.02 14.29 65.51
C THR A 181 -5.40 14.17 64.02
N GLU A 182 -5.71 15.29 63.35
CA GLU A 182 -5.99 15.29 61.90
C GLU A 182 -4.80 14.84 61.05
N GLU A 183 -3.57 15.10 61.51
CA GLU A 183 -2.32 14.65 60.87
C GLU A 183 -2.25 13.11 60.80
N TYR A 184 -2.95 12.43 61.71
CA TYR A 184 -2.91 10.99 61.90
C TYR A 184 -3.97 10.26 61.06
N HIS A 185 -4.76 11.00 60.27
CA HIS A 185 -5.73 10.43 59.35
C HIS A 185 -5.04 9.70 58.18
N GLY A 186 -5.68 8.64 57.69
CA GLY A 186 -5.18 7.89 56.55
C GLY A 186 -5.36 8.67 55.24
N SER A 187 -4.42 8.49 54.31
CA SER A 187 -4.62 8.88 52.91
C SER A 187 -5.50 7.86 52.18
N LEU A 188 -6.04 8.22 51.02
CA LEU A 188 -6.88 7.33 50.23
C LEU A 188 -6.23 5.94 50.02
N GLY A 189 -6.91 4.88 50.47
CA GLY A 189 -6.41 3.51 50.38
C GLY A 189 -5.42 3.09 51.48
N LYS A 190 -5.20 3.94 52.49
CA LYS A 190 -4.42 3.62 53.70
C LYS A 190 -5.24 3.99 54.93
N GLY A 191 -5.12 3.19 55.99
CA GLY A 191 -5.63 3.53 57.31
C GLY A 191 -4.80 4.64 57.96
N GLY A 192 -5.41 5.37 58.89
CA GLY A 192 -4.70 6.30 59.75
C GLY A 192 -3.71 5.62 60.68
N TYR A 193 -2.84 6.40 61.31
CA TYR A 193 -1.91 5.92 62.33
C TYR A 193 -2.28 6.49 63.70
N GLY A 194 -1.81 5.88 64.79
CA GLY A 194 -2.09 6.41 66.13
C GLY A 194 -2.22 5.36 67.22
N GLY A 195 -2.38 5.83 68.45
CA GLY A 195 -2.57 5.01 69.64
C GLY A 195 -4.02 4.65 69.92
N ILE A 196 -4.98 5.39 69.34
CA ILE A 196 -6.40 5.38 69.72
C ILE A 196 -7.29 5.24 68.47
N GLY A 197 -7.86 4.04 68.25
CA GLY A 197 -9.02 3.78 67.37
C GLY A 197 -8.88 4.23 65.91
N VAL A 198 -8.94 3.30 64.96
CA VAL A 198 -8.90 3.64 63.51
C VAL A 198 -10.17 3.13 62.85
N GLY A 199 -10.83 3.95 62.04
CA GLY A 199 -12.00 3.54 61.25
C GLY A 199 -11.65 2.44 60.23
N GLY A 200 -12.64 1.64 59.82
CA GLY A 200 -12.46 0.64 58.77
C GLY A 200 -12.18 1.28 57.41
N GLY A 201 -11.37 0.64 56.56
CA GLY A 201 -11.14 1.12 55.19
C GLY A 201 -12.35 0.87 54.28
N SER A 202 -12.56 1.69 53.25
CA SER A 202 -13.63 1.45 52.27
C SER A 202 -13.30 0.31 51.32
N GLY A 203 -14.33 -0.24 50.68
CA GLY A 203 -14.18 -0.94 49.40
C GLY A 203 -13.99 0.03 48.23
N TYR A 204 -13.64 -0.53 47.09
CA TYR A 204 -13.62 0.16 45.80
C TYR A 204 -13.89 -0.84 44.69
N ALA A 205 -14.71 -0.45 43.72
CA ALA A 205 -14.88 -1.18 42.48
C ALA A 205 -14.84 -0.17 41.34
N LEU A 206 -13.99 -0.42 40.35
CA LEU A 206 -13.92 0.39 39.16
C LEU A 206 -15.19 0.17 38.34
N THR A 207 -16.07 1.17 38.28
CA THR A 207 -17.28 1.16 37.44
C THR A 207 -17.30 2.41 36.57
N LYS A 208 -18.29 2.51 35.68
CA LYS A 208 -18.53 3.74 34.89
C LYS A 208 -18.59 4.98 35.79
N ASP A 209 -19.34 4.88 36.88
CA ASP A 209 -19.66 6.01 37.76
C ASP A 209 -18.77 6.10 39.00
N SER A 210 -17.83 5.15 39.19
CA SER A 210 -16.90 5.20 40.32
C SER A 210 -15.98 6.42 40.24
N TYR A 211 -15.57 6.93 41.39
CA TYR A 211 -14.52 7.93 41.47
C TYR A 211 -13.20 7.41 40.87
N LYS A 212 -12.50 8.29 40.15
CA LYS A 212 -11.21 8.03 39.50
C LYS A 212 -10.27 9.18 39.85
N PRO A 213 -9.23 8.97 40.66
CA PRO A 213 -8.27 10.03 41.00
C PRO A 213 -7.50 10.51 39.75
N ALA A 214 -6.88 11.68 39.84
CA ALA A 214 -6.00 12.17 38.77
C ALA A 214 -4.87 11.16 38.51
N GLY A 215 -4.61 10.85 37.24
CA GLY A 215 -3.60 9.86 36.83
C GLY A 215 -4.03 8.39 36.94
N TYR A 216 -5.32 8.12 37.20
CA TYR A 216 -5.84 6.76 37.27
C TYR A 216 -5.58 5.98 35.98
N ILE A 217 -4.99 4.78 36.10
CA ILE A 217 -4.41 4.02 34.98
C ILE A 217 -5.47 3.17 34.25
N PRO A 218 -6.37 2.44 34.93
CA PRO A 218 -7.36 1.63 34.24
C PRO A 218 -8.33 2.48 33.43
N THR A 219 -8.56 2.05 32.19
CA THR A 219 -9.51 2.67 31.27
C THR A 219 -10.90 2.03 31.37
N SER A 220 -11.83 2.48 30.51
CA SER A 220 -13.19 1.97 30.44
C SER A 220 -13.31 0.49 30.06
N GLU A 221 -12.26 -0.11 29.48
CA GLU A 221 -12.22 -1.56 29.19
C GLU A 221 -12.19 -2.43 30.46
N TYR A 222 -11.92 -1.83 31.62
CA TYR A 222 -11.80 -2.51 32.92
C TYR A 222 -12.95 -2.22 33.89
N TRP A 223 -14.03 -1.62 33.42
CA TRP A 223 -15.21 -1.41 34.26
C TRP A 223 -15.85 -2.73 34.66
N LEU A 224 -16.11 -2.86 35.96
CA LEU A 224 -16.79 -3.98 36.57
C LEU A 224 -18.30 -3.80 36.47
N GLU A 225 -18.98 -4.92 36.23
CA GLU A 225 -20.42 -5.08 36.30
C GLU A 225 -20.79 -5.92 37.52
N ASN A 226 -22.09 -5.97 37.88
CA ASN A 226 -22.61 -6.83 38.95
C ASN A 226 -21.86 -6.67 40.29
N VAL A 227 -21.48 -5.42 40.59
CA VAL A 227 -20.67 -5.08 41.75
C VAL A 227 -21.47 -5.23 43.03
N VAL A 228 -20.86 -5.86 44.03
CA VAL A 228 -21.34 -5.87 45.41
C VAL A 228 -20.17 -5.51 46.31
N MET A 229 -20.39 -4.58 47.23
CA MET A 229 -19.43 -4.19 48.25
C MET A 229 -20.13 -4.18 49.60
N GLU A 230 -19.64 -5.00 50.52
CA GLU A 230 -20.24 -5.21 51.84
C GLU A 230 -19.22 -4.90 52.92
N SER A 231 -19.65 -4.17 53.94
CA SER A 231 -18.83 -3.94 55.12
C SER A 231 -18.84 -5.19 56.01
N GLY A 232 -17.67 -5.61 56.49
CA GLY A 232 -17.53 -6.74 57.41
C GLY A 232 -17.75 -8.13 56.79
N GLY A 233 -17.67 -8.26 55.47
CA GLY A 233 -17.94 -9.53 54.77
C GLY A 233 -16.88 -10.63 54.90
N ASN A 234 -15.68 -10.36 55.45
CA ASN A 234 -14.71 -11.41 55.75
C ASN A 234 -15.00 -12.10 57.09
N THR A 235 -15.85 -13.13 57.05
CA THR A 235 -16.26 -13.90 58.24
C THR A 235 -15.55 -15.25 58.35
N THR A 236 -14.66 -15.59 57.43
CA THR A 236 -14.07 -16.93 57.33
C THR A 236 -12.57 -16.98 57.62
N LYS A 237 -11.85 -15.86 57.52
CA LYS A 237 -10.39 -15.78 57.76
C LYS A 237 -10.01 -14.50 58.51
N SER A 238 -8.91 -14.54 59.25
CA SER A 238 -8.31 -13.37 59.91
C SER A 238 -7.61 -12.46 58.91
N ASP A 239 -6.74 -13.03 58.08
CA ASP A 239 -6.11 -12.35 56.95
C ASP A 239 -7.12 -12.18 55.80
N GLY A 240 -6.81 -11.26 54.89
CA GLY A 240 -7.57 -11.12 53.67
C GLY A 240 -7.36 -12.32 52.74
N TYR A 241 -8.15 -12.37 51.67
CA TYR A 241 -7.94 -13.29 50.55
C TYR A 241 -8.64 -12.78 49.30
N ALA A 242 -8.24 -13.29 48.15
CA ALA A 242 -8.86 -12.98 46.87
C ALA A 242 -9.20 -14.26 46.11
N LYS A 243 -10.22 -14.19 45.25
CA LYS A 243 -10.63 -15.29 44.38
C LYS A 243 -11.03 -14.76 43.01
N ILE A 244 -10.55 -15.43 41.97
CA ILE A 244 -10.90 -15.14 40.58
C ILE A 244 -11.52 -16.39 39.98
N THR A 245 -12.72 -16.26 39.42
CA THR A 245 -13.45 -17.38 38.80
C THR A 245 -13.72 -17.09 37.33
N LEU A 246 -13.34 -17.99 36.43
CA LEU A 246 -13.75 -17.92 35.03
C LEU A 246 -15.24 -18.27 34.90
N LEU A 247 -16.06 -17.32 34.45
CA LEU A 247 -17.49 -17.51 34.22
C LEU A 247 -17.78 -17.96 32.79
N LYS A 248 -17.12 -17.34 31.80
CA LYS A 248 -17.27 -17.66 30.38
C LYS A 248 -15.93 -17.54 29.68
N SER A 249 -15.52 -18.57 28.94
CA SER A 249 -14.36 -18.49 28.06
C SER A 249 -14.69 -17.72 26.79
N LEU A 250 -13.72 -17.02 26.21
CA LEU A 250 -13.88 -16.30 24.96
C LEU A 250 -12.85 -16.76 23.92
N PRO A 251 -13.19 -16.70 22.62
CA PRO A 251 -12.19 -16.82 21.56
C PRO A 251 -11.20 -15.68 21.65
N PHE A 252 -10.02 -15.90 21.08
CA PHE A 252 -9.02 -14.85 20.94
C PHE A 252 -8.14 -15.11 19.73
N LEU A 253 -7.50 -14.05 19.24
CA LEU A 253 -6.64 -14.13 18.06
C LEU A 253 -5.43 -13.21 18.21
N THR A 254 -4.30 -13.67 17.69
CA THR A 254 -3.04 -12.93 17.64
C THR A 254 -2.56 -12.88 16.20
N VAL A 255 -2.24 -11.68 15.71
CA VAL A 255 -1.58 -11.51 14.41
C VAL A 255 -0.08 -11.52 14.65
N SER A 256 0.61 -12.48 14.03
CA SER A 256 2.06 -12.66 14.14
C SER A 256 2.81 -11.70 13.19
N SER A 257 2.33 -11.56 11.96
CA SER A 257 2.89 -10.64 10.96
C SER A 257 1.89 -10.38 9.82
N TYR A 258 2.08 -9.28 9.09
CA TYR A 258 1.30 -8.99 7.87
C TYR A 258 2.07 -8.03 6.96
N ASN A 259 1.81 -8.11 5.66
CA ASN A 259 2.41 -7.25 4.64
C ASN A 259 1.43 -7.00 3.49
N SER A 260 1.90 -6.55 2.32
CA SER A 260 1.02 -6.23 1.19
C SER A 260 0.44 -7.44 0.46
N THR A 261 0.90 -8.65 0.76
CA THR A 261 0.49 -9.89 0.05
C THR A 261 -0.04 -10.98 0.97
N GLN A 262 0.26 -10.93 2.27
CA GLN A 262 -0.17 -11.98 3.21
C GLN A 262 -0.30 -11.49 4.66
N ILE A 263 -1.09 -12.22 5.43
CA ILE A 263 -1.21 -12.10 6.89
C ILE A 263 -1.01 -13.47 7.54
N THR A 264 -0.25 -13.49 8.64
CA THR A 264 -0.04 -14.67 9.48
C THR A 264 -0.63 -14.43 10.86
N PHE A 265 -1.47 -15.34 11.33
CA PHE A 265 -2.18 -15.21 12.60
C PHE A 265 -2.49 -16.56 13.24
N LYS A 266 -2.79 -16.54 14.53
CA LYS A 266 -3.26 -17.70 15.29
C LYS A 266 -4.54 -17.35 16.02
N ALA A 267 -5.56 -18.17 15.82
CA ALA A 267 -6.78 -18.17 16.62
C ALA A 267 -6.68 -19.25 17.70
N ASP A 268 -7.32 -19.03 18.84
CA ASP A 268 -7.38 -19.99 19.94
C ASP A 268 -8.57 -19.68 20.86
N HIS A 269 -8.84 -20.57 21.81
CA HIS A 269 -9.91 -20.43 22.78
C HIS A 269 -9.46 -21.01 24.12
N THR A 270 -9.96 -20.47 25.23
CA THR A 270 -9.62 -21.02 26.57
C THR A 270 -10.06 -22.50 26.70
N ASN A 271 -11.05 -22.91 25.91
CA ASN A 271 -11.33 -24.30 25.58
C ASN A 271 -11.34 -24.47 24.03
N PRO A 272 -10.27 -25.01 23.43
CA PRO A 272 -10.08 -25.06 21.97
C PRO A 272 -11.20 -25.74 21.18
N THR A 273 -11.93 -26.68 21.80
CA THR A 273 -13.01 -27.42 21.12
C THR A 273 -14.26 -26.59 20.85
N LEU A 274 -14.32 -25.36 21.39
CA LEU A 274 -15.46 -24.47 21.21
C LEU A 274 -15.36 -23.60 19.96
N LEU A 275 -14.18 -23.49 19.32
CA LEU A 275 -14.06 -22.76 18.06
C LEU A 275 -14.83 -23.46 16.94
N THR A 276 -15.55 -22.69 16.14
CA THR A 276 -16.38 -23.21 15.03
C THR A 276 -15.92 -22.73 13.67
N LYS A 277 -15.48 -21.48 13.54
CA LYS A 277 -14.98 -20.92 12.28
C LYS A 277 -14.07 -19.73 12.45
N ILE A 278 -13.26 -19.47 11.44
CA ILE A 278 -12.52 -18.23 11.23
C ILE A 278 -12.93 -17.66 9.88
N GLU A 279 -13.25 -16.37 9.84
CA GLU A 279 -13.60 -15.65 8.62
C GLU A 279 -12.63 -14.50 8.42
N VAL A 280 -12.12 -14.35 7.19
CA VAL A 280 -11.21 -13.28 6.81
C VAL A 280 -11.89 -12.40 5.76
N PHE A 281 -11.91 -11.10 6.01
CA PHE A 281 -12.54 -10.10 5.16
C PHE A 281 -11.51 -9.07 4.70
N ILE A 282 -11.66 -8.59 3.47
CA ILE A 282 -10.95 -7.41 2.95
C ILE A 282 -12.02 -6.41 2.52
N ASP A 283 -12.01 -5.21 3.09
CA ASP A 283 -13.02 -4.16 2.89
C ASP A 283 -14.45 -4.69 3.07
N ASP A 284 -14.65 -5.44 4.16
CA ASP A 284 -15.90 -6.12 4.51
C ASP A 284 -16.39 -7.19 3.50
N ILE A 285 -15.62 -7.47 2.44
CA ILE A 285 -15.87 -8.56 1.50
C ILE A 285 -15.22 -9.84 2.04
N LEU A 286 -16.00 -10.91 2.18
CA LEU A 286 -15.52 -12.20 2.64
C LEU A 286 -14.50 -12.77 1.64
N LYS A 287 -13.28 -13.02 2.12
CA LYS A 287 -12.18 -13.61 1.35
C LYS A 287 -12.09 -15.11 1.56
N GLU A 288 -12.17 -15.56 2.81
CA GLU A 288 -11.96 -16.96 3.16
C GLU A 288 -12.70 -17.35 4.46
N THR A 289 -13.16 -18.59 4.52
CA THR A 289 -13.74 -19.21 5.72
C THR A 289 -13.02 -20.51 6.03
N ILE A 290 -12.50 -20.63 7.25
CA ILE A 290 -11.77 -21.80 7.74
C ILE A 290 -12.63 -22.48 8.80
N ILE A 291 -12.82 -23.80 8.69
CA ILE A 291 -13.63 -24.61 9.62
C ILE A 291 -12.85 -25.80 10.22
N THR A 292 -11.59 -26.01 9.81
CA THR A 292 -10.72 -27.09 10.31
C THR A 292 -9.41 -26.53 10.84
N ASP A 293 -8.76 -27.29 11.74
CA ASP A 293 -7.48 -26.94 12.35
C ASP A 293 -7.46 -25.51 12.91
N LEU A 294 -8.55 -25.08 13.55
CA LEU A 294 -8.81 -23.68 13.90
C LEU A 294 -7.81 -23.08 14.90
N THR A 295 -7.03 -23.91 15.57
CA THR A 295 -6.04 -23.50 16.59
C THR A 295 -4.61 -23.49 16.06
N THR A 296 -4.39 -23.92 14.81
CA THR A 296 -3.08 -23.86 14.16
C THR A 296 -2.86 -22.48 13.54
N GLU A 297 -1.59 -22.08 13.46
CA GLU A 297 -1.23 -20.82 12.79
C GLU A 297 -1.63 -20.87 11.31
N LYS A 298 -2.21 -19.77 10.82
CA LYS A 298 -2.72 -19.62 9.46
C LYS A 298 -1.96 -18.51 8.76
N THR A 299 -1.68 -18.73 7.47
CA THR A 299 -1.19 -17.69 6.56
C THR A 299 -2.17 -17.55 5.43
N ILE A 300 -2.74 -16.36 5.27
CA ILE A 300 -3.70 -16.04 4.22
C ILE A 300 -3.05 -15.11 3.22
N ASN A 301 -3.06 -15.51 1.95
CA ASN A 301 -2.53 -14.73 0.84
C ASN A 301 -3.65 -13.92 0.17
N TYR A 302 -3.32 -12.71 -0.28
CA TYR A 302 -4.24 -11.80 -0.95
C TYR A 302 -3.53 -10.94 -2.00
N ILE A 303 -4.34 -10.37 -2.90
CA ILE A 303 -3.89 -9.46 -3.95
C ILE A 303 -4.65 -8.15 -3.78
N LEU A 304 -3.93 -7.04 -3.72
CA LEU A 304 -4.49 -5.68 -3.67
C LEU A 304 -4.35 -5.06 -5.07
N GLU A 305 -5.49 -4.77 -5.71
CA GLU A 305 -5.49 -4.24 -7.09
C GLU A 305 -4.91 -2.83 -7.15
N TYR A 306 -5.35 -1.97 -6.23
CA TYR A 306 -5.03 -0.55 -6.18
C TYR A 306 -4.09 -0.21 -5.02
N ASN A 307 -3.41 0.93 -5.13
CA ASN A 307 -2.65 1.54 -4.02
C ASN A 307 -3.59 2.30 -3.07
N ALA A 308 -4.74 1.73 -2.76
CA ALA A 308 -5.64 2.26 -1.76
C ALA A 308 -5.28 1.73 -0.37
N LEU A 309 -5.83 2.37 0.66
CA LEU A 309 -5.85 1.82 2.01
C LEU A 309 -7.00 0.81 2.08
N HIS A 310 -6.69 -0.42 2.44
CA HIS A 310 -7.66 -1.49 2.60
C HIS A 310 -7.72 -1.93 4.06
N THR A 311 -8.88 -2.43 4.47
CA THR A 311 -9.09 -2.96 5.83
C THR A 311 -9.15 -4.48 5.77
N LEU A 312 -8.24 -5.16 6.47
CA LEU A 312 -8.30 -6.60 6.64
C LEU A 312 -8.82 -6.91 8.05
N LYS A 313 -9.91 -7.68 8.11
CA LYS A 313 -10.56 -8.09 9.36
C LYS A 313 -10.58 -9.62 9.47
N ILE A 314 -10.08 -10.14 10.58
CA ILE A 314 -10.18 -11.56 10.95
C ILE A 314 -11.21 -11.68 12.06
N VAL A 315 -12.17 -12.57 11.89
CA VAL A 315 -13.22 -12.87 12.88
C VAL A 315 -13.14 -14.34 13.26
N VAL A 316 -12.93 -14.62 14.55
CA VAL A 316 -12.92 -15.97 15.11
C VAL A 316 -14.22 -16.16 15.87
N THR A 317 -14.96 -17.23 15.57
CA THR A 317 -16.27 -17.50 16.16
C THR A 317 -16.25 -18.82 16.96
N ASP A 318 -16.90 -18.82 18.12
CA ASP A 318 -17.13 -20.02 18.94
C ASP A 318 -18.54 -20.63 18.69
N ASN A 319 -18.84 -21.73 19.37
CA ASN A 319 -20.13 -22.43 19.24
C ASN A 319 -21.31 -21.72 19.95
N ALA A 320 -21.03 -20.68 20.74
CA ALA A 320 -22.02 -19.81 21.35
C ALA A 320 -22.22 -18.51 20.55
N ASN A 321 -21.68 -18.44 19.32
CA ASN A 321 -21.67 -17.27 18.44
C ASN A 321 -20.95 -16.05 19.05
N THR A 322 -20.06 -16.27 20.02
CA THR A 322 -19.18 -15.22 20.51
C THR A 322 -18.02 -15.04 19.54
N THR A 323 -17.64 -13.78 19.29
CA THR A 323 -16.59 -13.46 18.33
C THR A 323 -15.40 -12.77 18.99
N ALA A 324 -14.22 -13.02 18.44
CA ALA A 324 -13.04 -12.20 18.64
C ALA A 324 -12.57 -11.69 17.28
N GLU A 325 -12.27 -10.40 17.19
CA GLU A 325 -11.88 -9.76 15.94
C GLU A 325 -10.56 -9.02 16.05
N LYS A 326 -9.87 -8.93 14.91
CA LYS A 326 -8.68 -8.12 14.75
C LYS A 326 -8.74 -7.48 13.38
N VAL A 327 -8.56 -6.17 13.38
CA VAL A 327 -8.56 -5.33 12.19
C VAL A 327 -7.15 -4.77 12.01
N VAL A 328 -6.64 -4.84 10.78
CA VAL A 328 -5.37 -4.22 10.38
C VAL A 328 -5.57 -3.46 9.08
N SER A 329 -4.79 -2.40 8.91
CA SER A 329 -4.77 -1.62 7.67
C SER A 329 -3.65 -2.12 6.76
N ILE A 330 -3.96 -2.39 5.49
CA ILE A 330 -3.01 -2.91 4.50
C ILE A 330 -3.06 -2.07 3.22
N SER A 331 -1.96 -2.06 2.46
CA SER A 331 -1.91 -1.42 1.15
C SER A 331 -0.84 -2.09 0.27
N LYS A 332 -1.02 -2.00 -1.05
CA LYS A 332 -0.17 -2.70 -2.03
C LYS A 332 1.29 -2.28 -1.98
N ASN A 333 1.56 -0.97 -1.95
CA ASN A 333 2.91 -0.44 -2.11
C ASN A 333 3.49 0.21 -0.84
N ILE A 334 2.65 0.81 0.01
CA ILE A 334 3.10 1.53 1.21
C ILE A 334 2.28 1.02 2.38
N MET A 335 2.85 0.07 3.14
CA MET A 335 2.15 -0.47 4.30
C MET A 335 1.84 0.66 5.30
N PRO A 336 0.63 0.73 5.87
CA PRO A 336 0.35 1.68 6.95
C PRO A 336 1.25 1.41 8.16
N LEU A 337 1.53 2.46 8.94
CA LEU A 337 2.17 2.29 10.24
C LEU A 337 1.17 1.65 11.19
N GLY A 338 1.64 0.72 12.02
CA GLY A 338 0.85 0.21 13.15
C GLY A 338 0.70 1.26 14.25
N ASP A 339 -0.25 1.02 15.15
CA ASP A 339 -0.58 1.93 16.26
C ASP A 339 0.61 2.19 17.22
N ASP A 340 1.62 1.30 17.19
CA ASP A 340 2.77 1.28 18.11
C ASP A 340 4.10 1.64 17.41
N ALA A 341 4.04 2.27 16.23
CA ALA A 341 5.21 2.45 15.37
C ALA A 341 6.38 3.18 16.05
N SER A 342 7.57 2.57 16.00
CA SER A 342 8.82 3.14 16.49
C SER A 342 9.45 4.11 15.49
N LEU A 343 10.46 4.88 15.93
CA LEU A 343 11.29 5.70 15.04
C LEU A 343 11.95 4.88 13.92
N GLN A 344 12.28 3.62 14.19
CA GLN A 344 12.86 2.71 13.21
C GLN A 344 11.84 2.29 12.14
N ASP A 345 10.58 2.10 12.53
CA ASP A 345 9.49 1.78 11.61
C ASP A 345 9.21 2.97 10.68
N ILE A 346 9.22 4.19 11.23
CA ILE A 346 9.09 5.43 10.47
C ILE A 346 10.25 5.58 9.47
N ALA A 347 11.50 5.37 9.90
CA ALA A 347 12.66 5.46 9.01
C ALA A 347 12.59 4.45 7.85
N SER A 348 12.14 3.23 8.13
CA SER A 348 11.90 2.20 7.12
C SER A 348 10.80 2.62 6.14
N LYS A 349 9.70 3.19 6.63
CA LYS A 349 8.59 3.71 5.81
C LYS A 349 9.03 4.82 4.87
N VAL A 350 9.85 5.76 5.34
CA VAL A 350 10.40 6.84 4.51
C VAL A 350 11.30 6.27 3.40
N LYS A 351 12.05 5.20 3.67
CA LYS A 351 12.87 4.52 2.67
C LYS A 351 12.01 3.86 1.58
N GLU A 352 10.90 3.21 1.94
CA GLU A 352 9.93 2.68 0.98
C GLU A 352 9.35 3.79 0.10
N MET A 353 8.90 4.90 0.69
CA MET A 353 8.39 6.06 -0.04
C MET A 353 9.43 6.63 -1.01
N LYS A 354 10.69 6.77 -0.56
CA LYS A 354 11.81 7.21 -1.41
C LYS A 354 11.98 6.28 -2.61
N HIS A 355 11.97 4.97 -2.40
CA HIS A 355 12.12 4.00 -3.48
C HIS A 355 10.95 4.06 -4.46
N GLY A 356 9.71 4.16 -3.95
CA GLY A 356 8.52 4.38 -4.75
C GLY A 356 8.61 5.64 -5.63
N LEU A 357 9.10 6.76 -5.08
CA LEU A 357 9.30 8.00 -5.82
C LEU A 357 10.38 7.86 -6.91
N ILE A 358 11.48 7.17 -6.62
CA ILE A 358 12.54 6.88 -7.61
C ILE A 358 11.98 6.05 -8.76
N ASN A 359 11.23 4.99 -8.47
CA ASN A 359 10.62 4.13 -9.50
C ASN A 359 9.58 4.89 -10.33
N GLY A 360 8.78 5.76 -9.69
CA GLY A 360 7.85 6.67 -10.36
C GLY A 360 8.57 7.63 -11.30
N LYS A 361 9.66 8.26 -10.84
CA LYS A 361 10.51 9.13 -11.68
C LYS A 361 11.05 8.38 -12.90
N THR A 362 11.59 7.18 -12.72
CA THR A 362 12.10 6.35 -13.82
C THR A 362 11.01 6.03 -14.85
N SER A 363 9.81 5.69 -14.39
CA SER A 363 8.67 5.40 -15.26
C SER A 363 8.25 6.63 -16.08
N ILE A 364 8.22 7.81 -15.46
CA ILE A 364 7.92 9.08 -16.16
C ILE A 364 8.99 9.40 -17.21
N ILE A 365 10.27 9.24 -16.87
CA ILE A 365 11.38 9.46 -17.81
C ILE A 365 11.25 8.53 -19.03
N ASN A 366 10.94 7.26 -18.82
CA ASN A 366 10.76 6.30 -19.92
C ASN A 366 9.58 6.67 -20.83
N VAL A 367 8.46 7.15 -20.26
CA VAL A 367 7.32 7.63 -21.06
C VAL A 367 7.70 8.87 -21.86
N LEU A 368 8.44 9.81 -21.26
CA LEU A 368 8.89 11.03 -21.95
C LEU A 368 9.90 10.73 -23.06
N SER A 369 10.83 9.79 -22.85
CA SER A 369 11.78 9.38 -23.89
C SER A 369 11.06 8.72 -25.07
N LEU A 370 10.08 7.85 -24.81
CA LEU A 370 9.24 7.24 -25.84
C LEU A 370 8.47 8.29 -26.66
N LYS A 371 7.85 9.29 -26.00
CA LYS A 371 7.18 10.39 -26.71
C LYS A 371 8.12 11.22 -27.58
N ASN A 372 9.36 11.42 -27.12
CA ASN A 372 10.37 12.12 -27.91
C ASN A 372 10.79 11.32 -29.15
N ILE A 373 10.94 10.00 -29.02
CA ILE A 373 11.19 9.10 -30.16
C ILE A 373 10.03 9.14 -31.16
N GLU A 374 8.79 9.06 -30.69
CA GLU A 374 7.59 9.16 -31.55
C GLU A 374 7.54 10.47 -32.33
N SER A 375 7.81 11.60 -31.67
CA SER A 375 7.85 12.92 -32.31
C SER A 375 8.98 13.03 -33.35
N SER A 376 10.18 12.52 -33.01
CA SER A 376 11.33 12.48 -33.92
C SER A 376 11.09 11.61 -35.16
N LEU A 377 10.46 10.45 -34.97
CA LEU A 377 10.09 9.54 -36.05
C LEU A 377 9.03 10.17 -36.96
N ASN A 378 8.00 10.80 -36.38
CA ASN A 378 6.97 11.51 -37.14
C ASN A 378 7.57 12.62 -38.00
N ASN A 379 8.50 13.43 -37.45
CA ASN A 379 9.18 14.47 -38.22
C ASN A 379 10.02 13.89 -39.36
N SER A 380 10.77 12.81 -39.09
CA SER A 380 11.62 12.14 -40.10
C SER A 380 10.77 11.53 -41.23
N LEU A 381 9.60 10.98 -40.91
CA LEU A 381 8.66 10.45 -41.89
C LEU A 381 8.04 11.55 -42.75
N VAL A 382 7.70 12.71 -42.16
CA VAL A 382 7.21 13.88 -42.91
C VAL A 382 8.30 14.36 -43.87
N GLU A 383 9.53 14.56 -43.39
CA GLU A 383 10.65 15.01 -44.22
C GLU A 383 10.96 14.02 -45.37
N LEU A 384 10.93 12.71 -45.09
CA LEU A 384 11.08 11.69 -46.12
C LEU A 384 9.95 11.76 -47.15
N SER A 385 8.71 11.96 -46.71
CA SER A 385 7.56 12.06 -47.62
C SER A 385 7.66 13.27 -48.55
N GLU A 386 8.16 14.41 -48.05
CA GLU A 386 8.41 15.61 -48.84
C GLU A 386 9.52 15.39 -49.86
N LYS A 387 10.65 14.79 -49.46
CA LYS A 387 11.76 14.45 -50.37
C LYS A 387 11.34 13.46 -51.47
N VAL A 388 10.54 12.45 -51.12
CA VAL A 388 10.00 11.49 -52.10
C VAL A 388 9.09 12.22 -53.08
N LYS A 389 8.19 13.08 -52.59
CA LYS A 389 7.31 13.90 -53.44
C LYS A 389 8.09 14.79 -54.39
N GLU A 390 9.09 15.53 -53.90
CA GLU A 390 9.94 16.38 -54.74
C GLU A 390 10.66 15.58 -55.85
N SER A 391 11.13 14.38 -55.53
CA SER A 391 11.75 13.48 -56.51
C SER A 391 10.76 13.08 -57.62
N PHE A 392 9.52 12.73 -57.27
CA PHE A 392 8.48 12.42 -58.26
C PHE A 392 8.08 13.66 -59.08
N ASP A 393 7.84 14.81 -58.45
CA ASP A 393 7.48 16.06 -59.12
C ASP A 393 8.57 16.50 -60.13
N SER A 394 9.86 16.35 -59.76
CA SER A 394 10.99 16.64 -60.65
C SER A 394 11.12 15.65 -61.81
N SER A 395 10.78 14.37 -61.57
CA SER A 395 10.77 13.34 -62.60
C SER A 395 9.65 13.57 -63.61
N ASP A 396 8.45 13.92 -63.14
CA ASP A 396 7.32 14.28 -63.99
C ASP A 396 7.61 15.50 -64.86
N THR A 397 8.26 16.52 -64.28
CA THR A 397 8.69 17.71 -65.03
C THR A 397 9.68 17.34 -66.14
N SER A 398 10.69 16.51 -65.82
CA SER A 398 11.69 16.05 -66.79
C SER A 398 11.07 15.21 -67.91
N LEU A 399 10.09 14.36 -67.57
CA LEU A 399 9.34 13.55 -68.54
C LEU A 399 8.50 14.44 -69.46
N GLN A 400 7.83 15.46 -68.92
CA GLN A 400 7.04 16.40 -69.70
C GLN A 400 7.91 17.20 -70.68
N ASP A 401 9.11 17.61 -70.27
CA ASP A 401 10.07 18.29 -71.15
C ASP A 401 10.53 17.38 -72.29
N LEU A 402 10.80 16.11 -72.01
CA LEU A 402 11.16 15.13 -73.05
C LEU A 402 10.01 14.93 -74.05
N ILE A 403 8.76 14.83 -73.58
CA ILE A 403 7.58 14.73 -74.44
C ILE A 403 7.44 15.97 -75.33
N ASN A 404 7.69 17.16 -74.77
CA ASN A 404 7.64 18.41 -75.52
C ASN A 404 8.71 18.44 -76.62
N GLN A 405 9.96 18.05 -76.31
CA GLN A 405 11.06 17.94 -77.28
C GLN A 405 10.73 16.95 -78.41
N LEU A 406 10.21 15.76 -78.05
CA LEU A 406 9.83 14.74 -79.03
C LEU A 406 8.71 15.23 -79.95
N THR A 407 7.72 15.93 -79.40
CA THR A 407 6.63 16.54 -80.17
C THR A 407 7.15 17.56 -81.16
N GLN A 408 8.07 18.43 -80.75
CA GLN A 408 8.71 19.42 -81.63
C GLN A 408 9.52 18.76 -82.75
N ALA A 409 10.31 17.72 -82.43
CA ALA A 409 11.06 16.96 -83.42
C ALA A 409 10.13 16.29 -84.44
N ASN A 410 9.05 15.65 -83.98
CA ASN A 410 8.05 15.01 -84.85
C ASN A 410 7.35 16.03 -85.77
N ASN A 411 6.99 17.20 -85.24
CA ASN A 411 6.42 18.29 -86.05
C ASN A 411 7.41 18.75 -87.13
N THR A 412 8.69 18.90 -86.78
CA THR A 412 9.75 19.28 -87.72
C THR A 412 9.94 18.23 -88.82
N ILE A 413 9.99 16.95 -88.46
CA ILE A 413 10.08 15.84 -89.42
C ILE A 413 8.86 15.81 -90.34
N SER A 414 7.66 15.99 -89.79
CA SER A 414 6.42 16.03 -90.58
C SER A 414 6.41 17.19 -91.58
N GLN A 415 6.85 18.38 -91.15
CA GLN A 415 7.03 19.54 -92.03
C GLN A 415 8.04 19.26 -93.14
N LEU A 416 9.21 18.69 -92.82
CA LEU A 416 10.23 18.33 -93.81
C LEU A 416 9.72 17.29 -94.82
N ASN A 417 9.04 16.24 -94.35
CA ASN A 417 8.45 15.21 -95.21
C ASN A 417 7.31 15.74 -96.08
N SER A 418 6.58 16.76 -95.63
CA SER A 418 5.56 17.43 -96.45
C SER A 418 6.16 18.33 -97.54
N LYS A 419 7.32 18.93 -97.26
CA LYS A 419 7.98 19.90 -98.13
C LYS A 419 8.93 19.26 -99.15
N TYR A 420 9.50 18.11 -98.83
CA TYR A 420 10.47 17.45 -99.70
C TYR A 420 10.18 15.96 -99.83
N LYS A 421 10.22 15.45 -101.07
CA LYS A 421 10.43 14.03 -101.34
C LYS A 421 11.83 13.88 -101.88
N TYR A 422 12.58 12.90 -101.40
CA TYR A 422 13.90 12.61 -101.93
C TYR A 422 14.06 11.12 -102.18
N SER A 423 14.93 10.79 -103.11
CA SER A 423 15.39 9.44 -103.39
C SER A 423 16.87 9.53 -103.73
N SER A 424 17.65 8.58 -103.24
CA SER A 424 19.07 8.49 -103.57
C SER A 424 19.47 7.03 -103.71
N GLY A 425 20.43 6.75 -104.57
CA GLY A 425 20.96 5.41 -104.72
C GLY A 425 21.88 5.27 -105.92
N THR A 426 22.28 4.03 -106.18
CA THR A 426 23.16 3.67 -107.31
C THR A 426 22.43 2.67 -108.21
N PHE A 427 22.47 2.87 -109.52
CA PHE A 427 21.86 1.96 -110.49
C PHE A 427 22.66 1.90 -111.79
N THR A 428 22.57 0.80 -112.53
CA THR A 428 23.23 0.65 -113.83
C THR A 428 22.21 0.77 -114.95
N TYR A 429 22.40 1.73 -115.87
CA TYR A 429 21.45 2.01 -116.94
C TYR A 429 21.89 1.38 -118.27
N TYR A 430 21.07 0.47 -118.79
CA TYR A 430 21.18 -0.07 -120.16
C TYR A 430 19.81 0.06 -120.83
N THR A 431 19.77 0.53 -122.08
CA THR A 431 18.52 0.94 -122.78
C THR A 431 17.47 -0.17 -122.87
N GLY A 432 17.88 -1.44 -122.86
CA GLY A 432 16.98 -2.60 -122.87
C GLY A 432 16.41 -3.02 -121.50
N ALA A 433 17.06 -2.64 -120.40
CA ALA A 433 16.64 -3.02 -119.03
C ALA A 433 15.78 -1.95 -118.35
N TYR A 434 15.96 -0.67 -118.72
CA TYR A 434 15.20 0.47 -118.19
C TYR A 434 14.61 1.32 -119.33
N PRO A 435 13.70 0.76 -120.15
CA PRO A 435 13.18 1.46 -121.34
C PRO A 435 12.47 2.78 -121.00
N ASN A 436 12.01 2.94 -119.77
CA ASN A 436 11.33 4.14 -119.25
C ASN A 436 12.12 4.87 -118.15
N GLY A 437 13.41 4.55 -117.97
CA GLY A 437 14.28 5.15 -116.95
C GLY A 437 14.13 4.57 -115.55
N ILE A 438 14.67 5.27 -114.54
CA ILE A 438 14.54 4.90 -113.13
C ILE A 438 13.24 5.45 -112.55
N ASN A 439 12.47 4.58 -111.89
CA ASN A 439 11.29 4.97 -111.14
C ASN A 439 11.67 5.21 -109.68
N ILE A 440 11.51 6.45 -109.22
CA ILE A 440 11.78 6.90 -107.85
C ILE A 440 10.49 7.33 -107.14
N GLY A 441 9.32 7.02 -107.71
CA GLY A 441 8.00 7.30 -107.16
C GLY A 441 7.54 8.77 -107.25
N PHE A 442 8.33 9.64 -107.87
CA PHE A 442 7.97 11.04 -108.13
C PHE A 442 8.83 11.63 -109.26
N ARG A 443 8.29 12.61 -109.99
CA ARG A 443 9.08 13.47 -110.89
C ARG A 443 9.97 14.40 -110.07
N PRO A 444 11.31 14.27 -110.11
CA PRO A 444 12.20 15.14 -109.36
C PRO A 444 12.31 16.53 -109.98
N ASP A 445 12.54 17.55 -109.15
CA ASP A 445 12.84 18.92 -109.57
C ASP A 445 14.34 19.17 -109.66
N VAL A 446 15.11 18.50 -108.80
CA VAL A 446 16.56 18.54 -108.75
C VAL A 446 17.10 17.12 -108.83
N ILE A 447 18.11 16.91 -109.67
CA ILE A 447 18.86 15.65 -109.71
C ILE A 447 20.34 15.99 -109.74
N SER A 448 21.12 15.42 -108.82
CA SER A 448 22.56 15.36 -108.93
C SER A 448 22.94 13.92 -109.15
N TYR A 449 23.71 13.62 -110.19
CA TYR A 449 24.22 12.28 -110.43
C TYR A 449 25.66 12.29 -110.93
N THR A 450 26.39 11.24 -110.56
CA THR A 450 27.63 10.84 -111.21
C THR A 450 27.36 9.64 -112.10
N VAL A 451 28.07 9.54 -113.21
CA VAL A 451 28.02 8.33 -114.04
C VAL A 451 29.42 7.92 -114.50
N ILE A 452 29.64 6.61 -114.54
CA ILE A 452 30.78 5.98 -115.21
C ILE A 452 30.26 5.22 -116.42
N ASN A 453 30.69 5.57 -117.63
CA ASN A 453 30.22 4.92 -118.86
C ASN A 453 30.94 3.59 -119.15
N ALA A 454 30.49 2.88 -120.20
CA ALA A 454 31.07 1.60 -120.62
C ALA A 454 32.53 1.68 -121.13
N VAL A 455 33.04 2.89 -121.41
CA VAL A 455 34.45 3.15 -121.79
C VAL A 455 35.22 3.84 -120.67
N GLU A 456 34.74 3.72 -119.43
CA GLU A 456 35.33 4.24 -118.18
C GLU A 456 35.44 5.78 -118.04
N GLU A 457 34.75 6.54 -118.88
CA GLU A 457 34.65 7.99 -118.69
C GLU A 457 33.72 8.34 -117.53
N LYS A 458 34.12 9.33 -116.74
CA LYS A 458 33.39 9.77 -115.55
C LYS A 458 32.75 11.12 -115.77
N TYR A 459 31.50 11.24 -115.38
CA TYR A 459 30.73 12.47 -115.54
C TYR A 459 30.07 12.85 -114.22
N TYR A 460 30.00 14.15 -113.99
CA TYR A 460 29.19 14.74 -112.94
C TYR A 460 28.16 15.66 -113.55
N CYS A 461 26.91 15.45 -113.19
CA CYS A 461 25.78 16.16 -113.75
C CYS A 461 24.89 16.65 -112.62
N VAL A 462 24.49 17.91 -112.69
CA VAL A 462 23.47 18.47 -111.80
C VAL A 462 22.42 19.13 -112.64
N TYR A 463 21.20 18.65 -112.50
CA TYR A 463 20.02 19.32 -112.97
C TYR A 463 19.33 20.05 -111.84
N THR A 464 18.93 21.29 -112.13
CA THR A 464 17.97 22.07 -111.35
C THR A 464 16.97 22.72 -112.32
N PRO A 465 15.86 23.29 -111.83
CA PRO A 465 14.96 24.08 -112.67
C PRO A 465 15.64 25.30 -113.32
N LEU A 466 16.77 25.75 -112.77
CA LEU A 466 17.47 26.96 -113.21
C LEU A 466 18.59 26.69 -114.21
N PHE A 467 19.21 25.50 -114.15
CA PHE A 467 20.33 25.15 -115.02
C PHE A 467 20.59 23.65 -115.01
N TYR A 468 21.32 23.21 -116.03
CA TYR A 468 22.03 21.95 -116.04
C TYR A 468 23.51 22.17 -116.15
N LEU A 469 24.23 21.55 -115.22
CA LEU A 469 25.67 21.52 -115.20
C LEU A 469 26.11 20.14 -115.65
N PHE A 470 27.00 20.11 -116.63
CA PHE A 470 27.67 18.90 -117.08
C PHE A 470 29.18 19.10 -116.93
N TYR A 471 29.82 18.06 -116.41
CA TYR A 471 31.26 17.99 -116.34
C TYR A 471 31.73 16.58 -116.70
N ASN A 472 32.51 16.46 -117.78
CA ASN A 472 33.26 15.27 -118.10
C ASN A 472 34.62 15.35 -117.39
N TYR A 473 34.80 14.50 -116.40
CA TYR A 473 36.03 14.44 -115.62
C TYR A 473 37.21 13.93 -116.44
N THR A 474 36.94 13.08 -117.44
CA THR A 474 37.97 12.41 -118.24
C THR A 474 38.54 13.34 -119.31
N THR A 475 37.69 14.11 -119.99
CA THR A 475 38.12 15.05 -121.04
C THR A 475 38.32 16.48 -120.54
N GLY A 476 37.82 16.82 -119.36
CA GLY A 476 37.80 18.17 -118.81
C GLY A 476 36.72 19.08 -119.42
N GLU A 477 35.91 18.56 -120.33
CA GLU A 477 34.82 19.30 -120.96
C GLU A 477 33.76 19.67 -119.91
N LYS A 478 33.33 20.93 -119.94
CA LYS A 478 32.28 21.44 -119.06
C LYS A 478 31.39 22.39 -119.81
N TYR A 479 30.10 22.33 -119.50
CA TYR A 479 29.17 23.37 -119.90
C TYR A 479 28.10 23.57 -118.83
N LEU A 480 27.60 24.79 -118.79
CA LEU A 480 26.47 25.20 -118.00
C LEU A 480 25.37 25.59 -118.97
N ASP A 481 24.30 24.81 -119.01
CA ASP A 481 23.13 25.08 -119.83
C ASP A 481 22.01 25.65 -118.98
N VAL A 482 21.86 26.96 -119.05
CA VAL A 482 20.80 27.73 -118.36
C VAL A 482 19.48 27.74 -119.12
N ASN A 483 19.45 27.29 -120.38
CA ASN A 483 18.40 27.66 -121.32
C ASN A 483 17.43 26.55 -121.67
N HIS A 484 17.71 25.32 -121.34
CA HIS A 484 16.78 24.26 -121.62
C HIS A 484 17.33 23.21 -122.64
N ASN A 485 18.56 23.33 -123.15
CA ASN A 485 18.84 22.83 -124.52
C ASN A 485 19.58 21.50 -124.62
N HIS A 486 20.49 21.19 -123.69
CA HIS A 486 21.38 20.02 -123.74
C HIS A 486 21.18 19.05 -122.56
N TYR A 487 20.01 19.07 -121.91
CA TYR A 487 19.27 17.87 -121.46
C TYR A 487 19.98 16.53 -121.48
N GLY A 488 20.97 16.34 -120.60
CA GLY A 488 21.50 15.02 -120.28
C GLY A 488 20.49 14.06 -119.62
N ILE A 489 19.23 14.50 -119.44
CA ILE A 489 18.16 13.77 -118.79
C ILE A 489 16.79 14.09 -119.42
N THR A 490 15.83 13.23 -119.19
CA THR A 490 14.41 13.42 -119.50
C THR A 490 13.61 12.97 -118.30
N PHE A 491 12.78 13.86 -117.78
CA PHE A 491 11.93 13.56 -116.65
C PHE A 491 10.71 12.73 -117.07
N THR A 492 10.31 11.81 -116.20
CA THR A 492 9.04 11.10 -116.26
C THR A 492 8.22 11.43 -115.01
N ASP A 493 6.92 11.15 -115.01
CA ASP A 493 6.03 11.50 -113.88
C ASP A 493 6.45 10.87 -112.55
N ASN A 494 7.16 9.74 -112.61
CA ASN A 494 7.64 8.99 -111.45
C ASN A 494 9.16 8.82 -111.43
N GLY A 495 9.91 9.59 -112.22
CA GLY A 495 11.37 9.56 -112.18
C GLY A 495 12.03 10.23 -113.36
N TRP A 496 13.07 9.60 -113.89
CA TRP A 496 13.92 10.22 -114.90
C TRP A 496 14.70 9.21 -115.74
N ILE A 497 15.10 9.64 -116.93
CA ILE A 497 15.82 8.88 -117.95
C ILE A 497 17.06 9.67 -118.33
N PRO A 498 18.30 9.16 -118.17
CA PRO A 498 19.48 9.83 -118.71
C PRO A 498 19.50 9.83 -120.26
N LYS A 499 19.97 10.92 -120.89
CA LYS A 499 20.10 11.10 -122.35
C LYS A 499 21.49 11.64 -122.71
N GLY A 500 22.13 11.09 -123.75
CA GLY A 500 23.45 11.53 -124.22
C GLY A 500 24.61 11.30 -123.23
N PRO A 501 25.87 11.46 -123.66
CA PRO A 501 26.66 10.47 -124.42
C PRO A 501 26.84 9.10 -123.73
N VAL A 502 26.11 8.82 -122.64
CA VAL A 502 26.38 7.73 -121.71
C VAL A 502 25.23 6.72 -121.69
N ASN A 503 25.02 6.04 -122.81
CA ASN A 503 24.28 4.78 -122.79
C ASN A 503 25.21 3.70 -122.18
N ASN A 504 24.68 2.85 -121.30
CA ASN A 504 25.40 1.72 -120.68
C ASN A 504 26.40 2.13 -119.57
N GLY A 505 25.94 2.79 -118.50
CA GLY A 505 26.81 3.26 -117.40
C GLY A 505 26.23 3.07 -115.99
N VAL A 506 27.09 3.16 -114.95
CA VAL A 506 26.71 3.10 -113.53
C VAL A 506 26.48 4.50 -112.99
N TYR A 507 25.27 4.79 -112.53
CA TYR A 507 24.82 6.07 -112.01
C TYR A 507 24.75 6.03 -110.48
N SER A 508 25.27 7.04 -109.80
CA SER A 508 24.93 7.31 -108.39
C SER A 508 24.25 8.66 -108.30
N TYR A 509 23.04 8.71 -107.74
CA TYR A 509 22.19 9.88 -107.81
C TYR A 509 21.55 10.26 -106.48
N ILE A 510 21.22 11.54 -106.37
CA ILE A 510 20.29 12.11 -105.40
C ILE A 510 19.27 12.90 -106.22
N ALA A 511 18.01 12.57 -106.04
CA ALA A 511 16.88 13.21 -106.69
C ALA A 511 15.96 13.78 -105.61
N VAL A 512 15.58 15.05 -105.76
CA VAL A 512 14.74 15.76 -104.80
C VAL A 512 13.57 16.39 -105.56
N LYS A 513 12.39 16.25 -104.98
CA LYS A 513 11.19 17.01 -105.34
C LYS A 513 10.86 17.96 -104.20
N CYS A 514 10.82 19.24 -104.53
CA CYS A 514 10.29 20.27 -103.67
C CYS A 514 8.77 20.27 -103.87
N CYS A 515 8.03 19.89 -102.84
CA CYS A 515 6.57 19.79 -102.90
C CYS A 515 5.88 21.14 -102.67
#